data_AF-A0A330LWU1-F1
#
_entry.id   AF-A0A330LWU1-F1
#
_cell.length_a   1.000
_cell.length_b   1.000
_cell.length_c   1.000
_cell.angle_alpha   90.00
_cell.angle_beta   90.00
_cell.angle_gamma   90.00
#
_symmetry.space_group_name_H-M   'P 1'
#
loop_
_entity.id
_entity.type
_entity.pdbx_description
1 polymer ?
#
loop_
_entity_poly.entity_id
_entity_poly.type
_entity_poly.pdbx_seq_one_letter_code
_entity_poly.pdbx_strand_id
1 'polypeptide(L)'
;MSLAEQILGAKAQRRNIDGAPFAIHNIVLVVGVQDDMPEEHIGRKGKILYYEYDGGCGQSYPKEPLIGVRFFDNNNLEEFWAEELKKETL
;
A
#
# COMPACT_ATOMS: atom_id res chain seq x y z
N MET A 1 13.81 -9.29 -14.12
CA MET A 1 12.84 -8.26 -13.67
C MET A 1 11.47 -8.78 -14.02
N SER A 2 10.56 -8.88 -13.04
CA SER A 2 9.22 -9.43 -13.27
C SER A 2 8.29 -8.36 -13.83
N LEU A 3 7.25 -8.78 -14.56
CA LEU A 3 6.24 -7.88 -15.15
C LEU A 3 5.57 -6.98 -14.10
N ALA A 4 5.48 -7.45 -12.84
CA ALA A 4 4.95 -6.67 -11.72
C ALA A 4 5.83 -5.45 -11.36
N GLU A 5 7.13 -5.49 -11.66
CA GLU A 5 8.03 -4.34 -11.47
C GLU A 5 7.87 -3.29 -12.56
N GLN A 6 7.38 -3.67 -13.75
CA GLN A 6 7.13 -2.76 -14.89
C GLN A 6 5.78 -2.04 -14.82
N ILE A 7 4.80 -2.62 -14.11
CA ILE A 7 3.44 -2.02 -13.97
C ILE A 7 3.39 -1.00 -12.85
N LEU A 8 4.32 -1.07 -11.90
CA LEU A 8 4.48 -0.04 -10.89
C LEU A 8 5.01 1.24 -11.51
N GLY A 9 4.13 2.24 -11.64
CA GLY A 9 4.40 3.52 -12.26
C GLY A 9 5.80 4.03 -11.93
N ALA A 10 6.48 4.60 -12.92
CA ALA A 10 7.88 5.04 -12.86
C ALA A 10 8.21 6.01 -11.70
N LYS A 11 7.22 6.39 -10.88
CA LYS A 11 7.29 7.33 -9.77
C LYS A 11 7.05 6.72 -8.38
N ALA A 12 6.68 5.44 -8.30
CA ALA A 12 6.46 4.75 -7.04
C ALA A 12 7.71 4.79 -6.14
N GLN A 13 7.54 5.28 -4.92
CA GLN A 13 8.60 5.47 -3.94
C GLN A 13 8.79 4.21 -3.09
N ARG A 14 9.93 3.53 -3.27
CA ARG A 14 10.25 2.22 -2.62
C ARG A 14 11.20 2.34 -1.43
N ARG A 15 11.28 3.52 -0.83
CA ARG A 15 12.13 3.82 0.33
C ARG A 15 11.29 4.49 1.40
N ASN A 16 11.73 4.42 2.66
CA ASN A 16 11.11 5.19 3.72
C ASN A 16 11.13 6.69 3.40
N ILE A 17 10.01 7.34 3.66
CA ILE A 17 9.82 8.78 3.53
C ILE A 17 9.43 9.32 4.90
N ASP A 18 10.14 10.33 5.37
CA ASP A 18 9.80 10.99 6.62
C ASP A 18 8.42 11.64 6.52
N GLY A 19 7.55 11.31 7.47
CA GLY A 19 6.16 11.78 7.50
C GLY A 19 5.17 10.92 6.69
N ALA A 20 5.61 9.84 6.05
CA ALA A 20 4.69 8.84 5.51
C ALA A 20 3.97 8.09 6.66
N PRO A 21 2.71 7.66 6.45
CA PRO A 21 1.87 7.06 7.51
C PRO A 21 2.43 5.72 8.02
N PHE A 22 3.15 4.99 7.16
CA PHE A 22 3.82 3.74 7.48
C PHE A 22 5.21 3.75 6.90
N ALA A 23 6.08 2.84 7.35
CA ALA A 23 7.39 2.61 6.74
C ALA A 23 7.34 1.44 5.73
N ILE A 24 8.18 1.50 4.70
CA ILE A 24 8.40 0.39 3.77
C ILE A 24 8.79 -0.85 4.58
N HIS A 25 8.29 -2.00 4.15
CA HIS A 25 8.43 -3.29 4.81
C HIS A 25 7.68 -3.46 6.13
N ASN A 26 6.91 -2.48 6.61
CA ASN A 26 5.97 -2.72 7.70
C ASN A 26 4.95 -3.79 7.29
N ILE A 27 4.56 -4.60 8.27
CA ILE A 27 3.46 -5.55 8.16
C ILE A 27 2.19 -4.80 8.51
N VAL A 28 1.17 -4.95 7.68
CA VAL A 28 -0.12 -4.30 7.85
C VAL A 28 -1.25 -5.31 7.69
N LEU A 29 -2.34 -5.01 8.38
CA LEU A 29 -3.63 -5.66 8.28
C LEU A 29 -4.59 -4.70 7.56
N VAL A 30 -5.33 -5.19 6.57
CA VAL A 30 -6.44 -4.45 5.99
C VAL A 30 -7.61 -4.51 6.97
N VAL A 31 -8.06 -3.35 7.46
CA VAL A 31 -9.12 -3.22 8.47
C VAL A 31 -10.42 -2.64 7.92
N GLY A 32 -10.38 -2.11 6.69
CA GLY A 32 -11.53 -1.62 5.95
C GLY A 32 -11.14 -1.44 4.49
N VAL A 33 -12.14 -1.19 3.65
CA VAL A 33 -11.97 -0.79 2.25
C VAL A 33 -12.97 0.31 1.95
N GLN A 34 -12.57 1.25 1.11
CA GLN A 34 -13.40 2.32 0.57
C GLN A 34 -13.58 2.12 -0.93
N ASP A 35 -14.50 2.87 -1.51
CA ASP A 35 -14.84 2.82 -2.95
C ASP A 35 -15.23 1.40 -3.41
N ASP A 36 -14.94 1.07 -4.67
CA ASP A 36 -15.30 -0.21 -5.30
C ASP A 36 -14.30 -1.35 -4.99
N MET A 37 -13.51 -1.24 -3.91
CA MET A 37 -12.58 -2.29 -3.50
C MET A 37 -13.30 -3.49 -2.88
N PRO A 38 -12.94 -4.73 -3.24
CA PRO A 38 -13.57 -5.93 -2.69
C PRO A 38 -13.40 -6.06 -1.15
N GLU A 39 -14.49 -6.26 -0.42
CA GLU A 39 -14.46 -6.50 1.04
C GLU A 39 -13.67 -7.75 1.44
N GLU A 40 -13.43 -8.68 0.51
CA GLU A 40 -12.60 -9.88 0.74
C GLU A 40 -11.14 -9.55 1.11
N HIS A 41 -10.71 -8.31 0.90
CA HIS A 41 -9.40 -7.85 1.36
C HIS A 41 -9.34 -7.65 2.87
N ILE A 42 -10.47 -7.38 3.55
CA ILE A 42 -10.51 -7.12 4.99
C ILE A 42 -10.03 -8.36 5.76
N GLY A 43 -9.15 -8.12 6.73
CA GLY A 43 -8.54 -9.17 7.55
C GLY A 43 -7.29 -9.81 6.92
N ARG A 44 -6.96 -9.49 5.67
CA ARG A 44 -5.73 -9.99 5.02
C ARG A 44 -4.53 -9.19 5.47
N LYS A 45 -3.39 -9.90 5.58
CA LYS A 45 -2.11 -9.35 6.02
C LYS A 45 -1.14 -9.27 4.86
N GLY A 46 -0.37 -8.19 4.82
CA GLY A 46 0.63 -7.99 3.80
C GLY A 46 1.77 -7.12 4.25
N LYS A 47 2.70 -6.90 3.32
CA LYS A 47 3.90 -6.10 3.50
C LYS A 47 3.87 -4.88 2.58
N ILE A 48 4.16 -3.72 3.13
CA ILE A 48 4.29 -2.49 2.34
C ILE A 48 5.54 -2.54 1.46
N LEU A 49 5.40 -2.22 0.18
CA LEU A 49 6.50 -2.22 -0.80
C LEU A 49 6.79 -0.85 -1.42
N TYR A 50 5.78 0.02 -1.55
CA TYR A 50 5.98 1.36 -2.11
C TYR A 50 4.85 2.32 -1.70
N TYR A 51 5.08 3.61 -2.00
CA TYR A 51 4.09 4.67 -1.97
C TYR A 51 3.89 5.25 -3.37
N GLU A 52 2.65 5.52 -3.75
CA GLU A 52 2.29 6.25 -4.97
C GLU A 52 1.61 7.57 -4.58
N TYR A 53 2.09 8.68 -5.15
CA TYR A 53 1.63 10.04 -4.86
C TYR A 53 1.06 10.75 -6.10
N ASP A 54 1.30 10.24 -7.30
CA ASP A 54 0.94 10.88 -8.56
C ASP A 54 -0.30 10.21 -9.21
N GLY A 55 -1.16 9.59 -8.40
CA GLY A 55 -2.35 8.87 -8.86
C GLY A 55 -3.55 9.75 -9.21
N GLY A 56 -3.52 11.05 -8.87
CA GLY A 56 -4.57 12.01 -9.23
C GLY A 56 -5.88 11.94 -8.43
N CYS A 57 -5.90 11.16 -7.34
CA CYS A 57 -7.07 10.94 -6.48
C CYS A 57 -6.87 11.54 -5.08
N GLY A 58 -6.39 12.79 -4.99
CA GLY A 58 -6.23 13.48 -3.71
C GLY A 58 -4.99 13.08 -2.91
N GLN A 59 -4.04 12.33 -3.49
CA GLN A 59 -2.78 12.05 -2.83
C GLN A 59 -1.99 13.34 -2.55
N SER A 60 -1.29 13.37 -1.42
CA SER A 60 -0.48 14.51 -0.98
C SER A 60 0.81 14.06 -0.33
N TYR A 61 1.94 14.52 -0.85
CA TYR A 61 3.24 14.16 -0.31
C TYR A 61 3.51 14.87 1.03
N PRO A 62 4.02 14.19 2.07
CA PRO A 62 4.28 12.74 2.17
C PRO A 62 3.14 11.94 2.83
N LYS A 63 2.09 12.61 3.32
CA LYS A 63 1.16 12.06 4.32
C LYS A 63 0.04 11.20 3.75
N GLU A 64 -0.35 11.43 2.50
CA GLU A 64 -1.52 10.82 1.88
C GLU A 64 -1.09 10.06 0.59
N PRO A 65 -0.24 9.02 0.68
CA PRO A 65 0.02 8.13 -0.45
C PRO A 65 -1.08 7.08 -0.62
N LEU A 66 -1.21 6.55 -1.83
CA LEU A 66 -1.65 5.17 -2.01
C LEU A 66 -0.48 4.23 -1.67
N ILE A 67 -0.77 3.17 -0.93
CA ILE A 67 0.24 2.30 -0.34
C ILE A 67 0.14 0.93 -0.98
N GLY A 68 1.20 0.53 -1.67
CA GLY A 68 1.28 -0.81 -2.26
C GLY A 68 1.58 -1.88 -1.23
N VAL A 69 0.63 -2.81 -1.06
CA VAL A 69 0.71 -3.92 -0.11
C VAL A 69 0.76 -5.24 -0.86
N ARG A 70 1.82 -6.03 -0.64
CA ARG A 70 1.89 -7.41 -1.12
C ARG A 70 1.35 -8.35 -0.05
N PHE A 71 0.27 -9.06 -0.36
CA PHE A 71 -0.35 -10.03 0.55
C PHE A 71 0.48 -11.31 0.69
N PHE A 72 0.51 -11.90 1.90
CA PHE A 72 1.31 -13.10 2.17
C PHE A 72 0.67 -14.41 1.70
N ASP A 73 -0.65 -14.44 1.58
CA ASP A 73 -1.43 -15.63 1.23
C ASP A 73 -1.34 -15.99 -0.25
N ASN A 74 -1.29 -15.00 -1.15
CA ASN A 74 -1.28 -15.22 -2.58
C ASN A 74 -0.27 -14.38 -3.37
N ASN A 75 0.57 -13.58 -2.70
CA ASN A 75 1.53 -12.66 -3.32
C ASN A 75 0.92 -11.58 -4.23
N ASN A 76 -0.40 -11.40 -4.24
CA ASN A 76 -1.04 -10.31 -4.98
C ASN A 76 -0.59 -8.97 -4.39
N LEU A 77 -0.52 -7.98 -5.28
CA LEU A 77 -0.18 -6.60 -4.95
C LEU A 77 -1.42 -5.76 -5.19
N GLU A 78 -1.86 -5.05 -4.16
CA GLU A 78 -2.97 -4.09 -4.23
C GLU A 78 -2.57 -2.79 -3.53
N GLU A 79 -3.28 -1.71 -3.84
CA GLU A 79 -3.05 -0.38 -3.26
C GLU A 79 -4.17 -0.01 -2.29
N PHE A 80 -3.80 0.57 -1.16
CA PHE A 80 -4.73 0.99 -0.11
C PHE A 80 -4.38 2.38 0.40
N TRP A 81 -5.39 3.07 0.92
CA TRP A 81 -5.22 4.28 1.71
C TRP A 81 -4.72 3.95 3.12
N ALA A 82 -4.19 4.96 3.81
CA ALA A 82 -3.57 4.75 5.11
C ALA A 82 -4.58 4.31 6.18
N GLU A 83 -5.80 4.85 6.13
CA GLU A 83 -6.91 4.58 7.03
C GLU A 83 -7.53 3.19 6.84
N GLU A 84 -7.31 2.56 5.69
CA GLU A 84 -7.74 1.18 5.40
C GLU A 84 -6.78 0.16 6.03
N LEU A 85 -5.62 0.61 6.48
CA LEU A 85 -4.54 -0.22 7.00
C LEU A 85 -4.33 0.01 8.49
N LYS A 86 -4.00 -1.06 9.19
CA LYS A 86 -3.51 -1.01 10.56
C LYS A 86 -2.14 -1.66 10.63
N LYS A 87 -1.18 -0.97 11.27
CA LYS A 87 0.13 -1.54 11.52
C LYS A 87 -0.02 -2.76 12.42
N GLU A 88 0.54 -3.87 11.98
CA GLU A 88 0.62 -5.07 12.78
C GLU A 88 2.03 -5.20 13.36
N THR A 89 2.09 -5.33 14.68
CA THR A 89 3.34 -5.61 15.40
C THR A 89 3.38 -7.12 15.59
N LEU A 90 4.46 -7.74 15.12
CA LEU A 90 4.77 -9.14 15.42
C LEU A 90 5.13 -9.30 16.90
#